data_AF-A0A7Y6CE20-F1
#
_entry.id   AF-A0A7Y6CE20-F1
#
_cell.length_a   1.000
_cell.length_b   1.000
_cell.length_c   1.000
_cell.angle_alpha   90.00
_cell.angle_beta   90.00
_cell.angle_gamma   90.00
#
_symmetry.space_group_name_H-M   'P 1'
#
loop_
_entity.id
_entity.type
_entity.pdbx_description
1 polymer ?
#
loop_
_entity_poly.entity_id
_entity_poly.type
_entity_poly.pdbx_seq_one_letter_code
_entity_poly.pdbx_strand_id
1 'polypeptide(L)'
;MTRSVLLSSRRRASSTRRPWLFLGVAVAIVVALVLLAIFDPPWVVESLSKSTAGSSVANSSNLDPDSYVNAVWKSKVLPTVKKRAVELPTLLGALQKDRAAASKKYGNYSVLDSPPAFLAKGSGRVVSVDTLSLVSKAGIALGSGTKPDVFIQIGPILSGTDVRDALPFINFNDFENQVKYGEVAIAFNSKVRETALANLNTGKLKGKKVTFTGAFTLSSARRPLVTPITLKVGR
;
A
#
# COMPACT_ATOMS: atom_id res chain seq x y z
N MET A 1 89.04 42.31 -15.72
CA MET A 1 89.02 41.85 -14.32
C MET A 1 87.60 41.96 -13.78
N THR A 2 86.95 40.80 -13.59
CA THR A 2 86.04 40.39 -12.49
C THR A 2 84.75 41.16 -12.09
N ARG A 3 83.65 40.38 -12.05
CA ARG A 3 82.41 40.42 -11.22
C ARG A 3 81.36 41.49 -11.60
N SER A 4 80.04 41.30 -11.48
CA SER A 4 79.21 40.35 -10.72
C SER A 4 77.81 40.23 -11.37
N VAL A 5 77.19 39.06 -11.24
CA VAL A 5 75.79 38.78 -11.64
C VAL A 5 74.84 39.21 -10.52
N LEU A 6 73.72 39.87 -10.84
CA LEU A 6 72.57 40.01 -9.94
C LEU A 6 71.25 40.03 -10.73
N LEU A 7 70.44 39.00 -10.51
CA LEU A 7 69.06 38.87 -10.95
C LEU A 7 68.21 40.04 -10.42
N SER A 8 67.35 40.61 -11.26
CA SER A 8 66.18 41.34 -10.76
C SER A 8 64.93 40.98 -11.57
N SER A 9 63.88 40.69 -10.83
CA SER A 9 62.64 40.04 -11.21
C SER A 9 61.66 40.99 -11.93
N ARG A 10 60.88 40.42 -12.85
CA ARG A 10 59.81 41.09 -13.62
C ARG A 10 58.76 41.73 -12.70
N ARG A 11 58.48 43.03 -12.89
CA ARG A 11 57.32 43.73 -12.29
C ARG A 11 56.06 43.43 -13.11
N ARG A 12 54.99 42.96 -12.43
CA ARG A 12 53.62 42.88 -12.95
C ARG A 12 52.99 44.28 -12.96
N ALA A 13 52.35 44.65 -14.07
CA ALA A 13 51.52 45.85 -14.17
C ALA A 13 50.18 45.64 -13.43
N SER A 14 49.81 46.60 -12.58
CA SER A 14 48.53 46.65 -11.86
C SER A 14 47.44 47.25 -12.76
N SER A 15 46.37 46.48 -13.01
CA SER A 15 45.16 46.95 -13.69
C SER A 15 44.19 47.53 -12.66
N THR A 16 43.90 48.82 -12.77
CA THR A 16 42.93 49.56 -11.97
C THR A 16 41.50 49.20 -12.38
N ARG A 17 40.79 48.43 -11.55
CA ARG A 17 39.38 48.08 -11.76
C ARG A 17 38.49 49.22 -11.26
N ARG A 18 37.60 49.73 -12.12
CA ARG A 18 36.63 50.81 -11.83
C ARG A 18 35.48 50.27 -10.95
N PRO A 19 35.31 50.71 -9.69
CA PRO A 19 34.39 50.07 -8.74
C PRO A 19 32.90 50.42 -8.93
N TRP A 20 32.56 51.40 -9.78
CA TRP A 20 31.20 51.94 -9.86
C TRP A 20 30.25 51.07 -10.71
N LEU A 21 30.79 50.21 -11.57
CA LEU A 21 30.01 49.24 -12.35
C LEU A 21 29.48 48.07 -11.48
N PHE A 22 30.16 47.74 -10.37
CA PHE A 22 29.73 46.65 -9.48
C PHE A 22 28.57 47.06 -8.57
N LEU A 23 28.45 48.34 -8.23
CA LEU A 23 27.39 48.83 -7.35
C LEU A 23 26.03 48.86 -8.05
N GLY A 24 25.98 49.21 -9.35
CA GLY A 24 24.76 49.19 -10.15
C GLY A 24 24.20 47.78 -10.38
N VAL A 25 25.08 46.78 -10.56
CA VAL A 25 24.68 45.38 -10.72
C VAL A 25 24.14 44.80 -9.41
N ALA A 26 24.73 45.15 -8.27
CA ALA A 26 24.25 44.70 -6.97
C ALA A 26 22.83 45.23 -6.65
N VAL A 27 22.55 46.50 -6.96
CA VAL A 27 21.22 47.09 -6.75
C VAL A 27 20.17 46.45 -7.68
N ALA A 28 20.52 46.18 -8.95
CA ALA A 28 19.62 45.52 -9.88
C ALA A 28 19.23 44.08 -9.44
N ILE A 29 20.18 43.33 -8.85
CA ILE A 29 19.92 41.98 -8.35
C ILE A 29 18.99 42.01 -7.13
N VAL A 30 19.17 42.98 -6.22
CA VAL A 30 18.29 43.12 -5.04
C VAL A 30 16.87 43.50 -5.46
N VAL A 31 16.71 44.40 -6.43
CA VAL A 31 15.38 44.76 -6.95
C VAL A 31 14.70 43.58 -7.66
N ALA A 32 15.45 42.78 -8.43
CA ALA A 32 14.90 41.59 -9.08
C ALA A 32 14.45 40.50 -8.09
N LEU A 33 15.18 40.31 -6.98
CA LEU A 33 14.79 39.38 -5.92
C LEU A 33 13.55 39.84 -5.15
N VAL A 34 13.42 41.14 -4.90
CA VAL A 34 12.21 41.71 -4.27
C VAL A 34 11.00 41.57 -5.19
N LEU A 35 11.16 41.78 -6.50
CA LEU A 35 10.06 41.58 -7.46
C LEU A 35 9.64 40.11 -7.60
N LEU A 36 10.58 39.16 -7.52
CA LEU A 36 10.28 37.72 -7.49
C LEU A 36 9.56 37.28 -6.21
N ALA A 37 9.74 37.99 -5.10
CA ALA A 37 9.05 37.72 -3.84
C ALA A 37 7.63 38.33 -3.78
N ILE A 38 7.30 39.28 -4.67
CA ILE A 38 5.98 39.93 -4.75
C ILE A 38 5.08 39.22 -5.79
N PHE A 39 5.66 38.48 -6.74
CA PHE A 39 4.90 37.68 -7.69
C PHE A 39 4.55 36.33 -7.06
N ASP A 40 3.33 36.22 -6.54
CA ASP A 40 2.79 34.95 -6.04
C ASP A 40 3.00 33.84 -7.09
N PRO A 41 3.65 32.72 -6.75
CA PRO A 41 3.88 31.65 -7.70
C PRO A 41 2.53 31.12 -8.23
N PRO A 42 2.38 30.84 -9.54
CA PRO A 42 1.14 30.34 -10.14
C PRO A 42 0.73 28.92 -9.71
N TRP A 43 1.37 28.41 -8.66
CA TRP A 43 1.15 27.11 -8.06
C TRP A 43 0.57 27.36 -6.67
N VAL A 44 -0.64 27.91 -6.68
CA VAL A 44 -1.53 27.88 -5.52
C VAL A 44 -1.75 26.39 -5.22
N VAL A 45 -1.14 25.92 -4.15
CA VAL A 45 -1.49 24.63 -3.56
C VAL A 45 -2.86 24.85 -2.94
N GLU A 46 -3.92 24.49 -3.67
CA GLU A 46 -5.22 24.30 -3.06
C GLU A 46 -5.03 23.20 -2.01
N SER A 47 -4.93 23.59 -0.74
CA SER A 47 -5.23 22.64 0.33
C SER A 47 -6.63 22.15 0.01
N LEU A 48 -6.78 20.87 -0.35
CA LEU A 48 -8.08 20.24 -0.52
C LEU A 48 -8.90 20.61 0.71
N SER A 49 -9.80 21.58 0.52
CA SER A 49 -10.72 21.99 1.56
C SER A 49 -11.37 20.70 2.03
N LYS A 50 -11.15 20.42 3.32
CA LYS A 50 -11.58 19.23 4.02
C LYS A 50 -13.06 19.08 3.69
N SER A 51 -13.35 18.22 2.70
CA SER A 51 -14.70 18.06 2.20
C SER A 51 -15.50 17.57 3.39
N THR A 52 -16.36 18.46 3.88
CA THR A 52 -17.26 18.21 5.00
C THR A 52 -18.35 17.31 4.45
N ALA A 53 -18.00 16.04 4.26
CA ALA A 53 -18.89 14.96 3.87
C ALA A 53 -18.68 13.83 4.88
N GLY A 54 -19.21 14.07 6.08
CA GLY A 54 -19.27 13.11 7.17
C GLY A 54 -18.05 13.16 8.07
N SER A 55 -18.25 13.61 9.31
CA SER A 55 -17.40 13.27 10.45
C SER A 55 -17.39 11.74 10.60
N SER A 56 -16.57 11.07 9.80
CA SER A 56 -16.29 9.66 9.96
C SER A 56 -15.41 9.52 11.20
N VAL A 57 -15.71 8.53 12.04
CA VAL A 57 -14.88 8.13 13.20
C VAL A 57 -13.40 7.96 12.79
N ALA A 58 -13.13 7.72 11.50
CA ALA A 58 -11.83 7.64 10.86
C ALA A 58 -10.91 8.87 11.07
N ASN A 59 -11.48 10.07 11.25
CA ASN A 59 -10.75 11.35 11.33
C ASN A 59 -10.56 11.90 12.75
N SER A 60 -10.91 11.15 13.80
CA SER A 60 -10.63 11.56 15.17
C SER A 60 -9.22 11.13 15.60
N SER A 61 -8.49 12.01 16.27
CA SER A 61 -7.19 11.71 16.89
C SER A 61 -7.24 10.58 17.94
N ASN A 62 -8.44 10.24 18.40
CA ASN A 62 -8.73 9.13 19.30
C ASN A 62 -9.35 7.92 18.58
N LEU A 63 -9.13 7.73 17.28
CA LEU A 63 -9.59 6.52 16.59
C LEU A 63 -8.95 5.30 17.25
N ASP A 64 -9.81 4.44 17.81
CA ASP A 64 -9.49 3.07 18.20
C ASP A 64 -9.70 2.15 16.98
N PRO A 65 -8.62 1.56 16.41
CA PRO A 65 -8.69 0.74 15.21
C PRO A 65 -9.61 -0.47 15.36
N ASP A 66 -9.58 -1.13 16.52
CA ASP A 66 -10.38 -2.31 16.79
C ASP A 66 -11.87 -1.97 16.85
N SER A 67 -12.24 -0.90 17.54
CA SER A 67 -13.63 -0.40 17.57
C SER A 67 -14.12 0.00 16.18
N TYR A 68 -13.29 0.70 15.39
CA TYR A 68 -13.62 1.04 14.00
C TYR A 68 -13.89 -0.21 13.17
N VAL A 69 -12.98 -1.19 13.19
CA VAL A 69 -13.11 -2.44 12.45
C VAL A 69 -14.36 -3.19 12.88
N ASN A 70 -14.61 -3.30 14.19
CA ASN A 70 -15.81 -3.96 14.74
C ASN A 70 -17.10 -3.32 14.24
N ALA A 71 -17.16 -1.99 14.18
CA ALA A 71 -18.33 -1.25 13.70
C ALA A 71 -18.59 -1.48 12.20
N VAL A 72 -17.53 -1.53 11.38
CA VAL A 72 -17.67 -1.67 9.92
C VAL A 72 -17.72 -3.13 9.44
N TRP A 73 -17.31 -4.10 10.27
CA TRP A 73 -17.15 -5.49 9.85
C TRP A 73 -18.45 -6.11 9.32
N LYS A 74 -19.48 -6.18 10.16
CA LYS A 74 -20.77 -6.78 9.76
C LYS A 74 -21.58 -5.89 8.81
N SER A 75 -21.47 -4.58 8.99
CA SER A 75 -22.30 -3.58 8.29
C SER A 75 -21.80 -3.26 6.88
N LYS A 76 -20.48 -3.21 6.67
CA LYS A 76 -19.86 -2.81 5.39
C LYS A 76 -18.94 -3.87 4.80
N VAL A 77 -18.07 -4.51 5.59
CA VAL A 77 -17.07 -5.46 5.07
C VAL A 77 -17.76 -6.70 4.49
N LEU A 78 -18.55 -7.43 5.28
CA LEU A 78 -19.18 -8.67 4.81
C LEU A 78 -20.09 -8.47 3.58
N PRO A 79 -20.95 -7.42 3.50
CA PRO A 79 -21.73 -7.14 2.31
C PRO A 79 -20.87 -6.78 1.09
N THR A 80 -19.83 -5.96 1.28
CA THR A 80 -18.91 -5.56 0.20
C THR A 80 -18.18 -6.78 -0.36
N VAL A 81 -17.67 -7.64 0.52
CA VAL A 81 -16.99 -8.88 0.17
C VAL A 81 -17.93 -9.80 -0.59
N LYS A 82 -19.17 -9.99 -0.11
CA LYS A 82 -20.16 -10.83 -0.81
C LYS A 82 -20.50 -10.30 -2.21
N LYS A 83 -20.58 -8.98 -2.38
CA LYS A 83 -20.93 -8.35 -3.65
C LYS A 83 -19.77 -8.31 -4.65
N ARG A 84 -18.54 -8.09 -4.17
CA ARG A 84 -17.37 -7.87 -5.03
C ARG A 84 -16.46 -9.10 -5.18
N ALA A 85 -16.59 -10.12 -4.33
CA ALA A 85 -15.74 -11.30 -4.43
C ALA A 85 -15.96 -12.05 -5.75
N VAL A 86 -14.88 -12.18 -6.52
CA VAL A 86 -14.85 -12.87 -7.81
C VAL A 86 -14.43 -14.33 -7.61
N GLU A 87 -14.93 -15.24 -8.43
CA GLU A 87 -14.44 -16.62 -8.44
C GLU A 87 -12.94 -16.66 -8.78
N LEU A 88 -12.14 -17.25 -7.91
CA LEU A 88 -10.68 -17.23 -8.02
C LEU A 88 -10.16 -17.81 -9.35
N PRO A 89 -10.69 -18.91 -9.90
CA PRO A 89 -10.28 -19.39 -11.24
C PRO A 89 -10.53 -18.37 -12.35
N THR A 90 -11.65 -17.63 -12.28
CA THR A 90 -11.99 -16.60 -13.27
C THR A 90 -11.04 -15.41 -13.14
N LEU A 91 -10.75 -14.99 -11.90
CA LEU A 91 -9.83 -13.89 -11.64
C LEU A 91 -8.40 -14.24 -12.08
N LEU A 92 -7.91 -15.44 -11.75
CA LEU A 92 -6.58 -15.90 -12.16
C LEU A 92 -6.45 -16.02 -13.68
N GLY A 93 -7.47 -16.55 -14.36
CA GLY A 93 -7.48 -16.60 -15.82
C GLY A 93 -7.46 -15.20 -16.45
N ALA A 94 -8.21 -14.24 -15.88
CA ALA A 94 -8.20 -12.86 -16.33
C ALA A 94 -6.83 -12.19 -16.10
N LEU A 95 -6.20 -12.40 -14.94
CA LEU A 95 -4.88 -11.87 -14.59
C LEU A 95 -3.76 -12.45 -15.45
N GLN A 96 -3.87 -13.71 -15.87
CA GLN A 96 -2.93 -14.34 -16.80
C GLN A 96 -3.08 -13.82 -18.23
N LYS A 97 -4.32 -13.56 -18.68
CA LYS A 97 -4.60 -13.05 -20.02
C LYS A 97 -4.20 -11.57 -20.17
N ASP A 98 -4.66 -10.73 -19.24
CA ASP A 98 -4.36 -9.30 -19.20
C ASP A 98 -4.41 -8.80 -17.76
N ARG A 99 -3.23 -8.68 -17.17
CA ARG A 99 -3.06 -8.22 -15.79
C ARG A 99 -3.57 -6.81 -15.59
N ALA A 100 -3.36 -5.90 -16.55
CA ALA A 100 -3.74 -4.49 -16.40
C ALA A 100 -5.26 -4.35 -16.46
N ALA A 101 -5.91 -4.99 -17.43
CA ALA A 101 -7.37 -4.97 -17.56
C ALA A 101 -8.07 -5.65 -16.37
N ALA A 102 -7.55 -6.80 -15.91
CA ALA A 102 -8.08 -7.49 -14.74
C ALA A 102 -7.92 -6.67 -13.46
N SER A 103 -6.78 -5.98 -13.29
CA SER A 103 -6.55 -5.07 -12.16
C SER A 103 -7.50 -3.88 -12.17
N LYS A 104 -7.75 -3.29 -13.34
CA LYS A 104 -8.71 -2.19 -13.48
C LYS A 104 -10.16 -2.64 -13.23
N LYS A 105 -10.51 -3.88 -13.60
CA LYS A 105 -11.87 -4.40 -13.50
C LYS A 105 -12.22 -4.93 -12.11
N TYR A 106 -11.29 -5.65 -11.47
CA TYR A 106 -11.55 -6.40 -10.24
C TYR A 106 -10.73 -5.93 -9.04
N GLY A 107 -9.63 -5.21 -9.29
CA GLY A 107 -8.74 -4.72 -8.24
C GLY A 107 -9.31 -3.47 -7.55
N ASN A 108 -8.83 -3.25 -6.34
CA ASN A 108 -8.98 -2.01 -5.60
C ASN A 108 -7.59 -1.41 -5.36
N TYR A 109 -7.47 -0.11 -5.57
CA TYR A 109 -6.26 0.66 -5.29
C TYR A 109 -6.54 1.48 -4.04
N SER A 110 -5.83 1.20 -2.95
CA SER A 110 -6.05 1.89 -1.68
C SER A 110 -5.25 3.20 -1.59
N VAL A 111 -4.19 3.31 -2.38
CA VAL A 111 -3.39 4.53 -2.59
C VAL A 111 -3.07 4.64 -4.09
N LEU A 112 -2.84 5.86 -4.58
CA LEU A 112 -2.32 6.06 -5.93
C LEU A 112 -1.03 5.24 -6.11
N ASP A 113 -0.91 4.53 -7.23
CA ASP A 113 0.22 3.65 -7.58
C ASP A 113 0.47 2.46 -6.64
N SER A 114 -0.45 2.14 -5.72
CA SER A 114 -0.34 0.92 -4.92
C SER A 114 -0.58 -0.34 -5.76
N PRO A 115 -0.01 -1.51 -5.39
CA PRO A 115 -0.44 -2.77 -5.97
C PRO A 115 -1.96 -2.97 -5.76
N PRO A 116 -2.68 -3.48 -6.77
CA PRO A 116 -4.11 -3.73 -6.63
C PRO A 116 -4.36 -4.90 -5.68
N ALA A 117 -5.31 -4.70 -4.77
CA ALA A 117 -5.83 -5.73 -3.89
C ALA A 117 -7.16 -6.26 -4.45
N PHE A 118 -7.39 -7.56 -4.32
CA PHE A 118 -8.52 -8.25 -4.92
C PHE A 118 -9.33 -8.99 -3.87
N LEU A 119 -10.66 -9.00 -4.05
CA LEU A 119 -11.56 -9.87 -3.31
C LEU A 119 -11.86 -11.11 -4.14
N ALA A 120 -11.54 -12.27 -3.61
CA ALA A 120 -11.76 -13.53 -4.29
C ALA A 120 -12.44 -14.56 -3.39
N LYS A 121 -13.22 -15.42 -4.01
CA LYS A 121 -13.85 -16.58 -3.40
C LYS A 121 -13.51 -17.84 -4.19
N GLY A 122 -13.55 -18.96 -3.51
CA GLY A 122 -13.31 -20.24 -4.15
C GLY A 122 -13.61 -21.41 -3.22
N SER A 123 -13.65 -22.59 -3.81
CA SER A 123 -13.68 -23.85 -3.08
C SER A 123 -12.65 -24.80 -3.65
N GLY A 124 -12.04 -25.61 -2.79
CA GLY A 124 -11.01 -26.54 -3.20
C GLY A 124 -10.63 -27.50 -2.09
N ARG A 125 -9.71 -28.41 -2.37
CA ARG A 125 -9.18 -29.37 -1.40
C ARG A 125 -7.84 -28.89 -0.86
N VAL A 126 -7.65 -28.99 0.44
CA VAL A 126 -6.35 -28.68 1.06
C VAL A 126 -5.35 -29.79 0.71
N VAL A 127 -4.31 -29.44 -0.02
CA VAL A 127 -3.26 -30.39 -0.47
C VAL A 127 -1.98 -30.28 0.38
N SER A 128 -1.73 -29.10 0.95
CA SER A 128 -0.59 -28.85 1.85
C SER A 128 -0.98 -27.94 2.99
N VAL A 129 -0.31 -28.11 4.13
CA VAL A 129 -0.46 -27.31 5.33
C VAL A 129 0.93 -27.10 5.89
N ASP A 130 1.33 -25.85 6.06
CA ASP A 130 2.57 -25.44 6.70
C ASP A 130 2.20 -24.68 7.98
N THR A 131 2.48 -25.30 9.13
CA THR A 131 2.27 -24.75 10.48
C THR A 131 3.59 -24.55 11.23
N LEU A 132 4.73 -24.79 10.59
CA LEU A 132 6.04 -24.60 11.21
C LEU A 132 6.40 -23.12 11.26
N SER A 133 5.94 -22.36 10.27
CA SER A 133 6.13 -20.92 10.21
C SER A 133 5.07 -20.16 11.01
N LEU A 134 5.44 -19.04 11.62
CA LEU A 134 4.49 -18.10 12.25
C LEU A 134 3.43 -17.59 11.26
N VAL A 135 3.83 -17.41 9.99
CA VAL A 135 2.94 -17.13 8.87
C VAL A 135 2.50 -18.45 8.25
N SER A 136 1.77 -19.24 9.02
CA SER A 136 1.30 -20.56 8.59
C SER A 136 0.36 -20.42 7.38
N LYS A 137 0.47 -21.36 6.42
CA LYS A 137 -0.30 -21.32 5.16
C LYS A 137 -0.84 -22.69 4.78
N ALA A 138 -2.05 -22.72 4.22
CA ALA A 138 -2.65 -23.89 3.63
C ALA A 138 -2.66 -23.75 2.11
N GLY A 139 -2.11 -24.73 1.41
CA GLY A 139 -2.21 -24.83 -0.04
C GLY A 139 -3.49 -25.53 -0.46
N ILE A 140 -4.25 -24.92 -1.36
CA ILE A 140 -5.54 -25.43 -1.84
C ILE A 140 -5.46 -25.66 -3.35
N ALA A 141 -5.91 -26.84 -3.77
CA ALA A 141 -6.19 -27.16 -5.16
C ALA A 141 -7.67 -26.87 -5.46
N LEU A 142 -7.94 -26.03 -6.46
CA LEU A 142 -9.30 -25.64 -6.86
C LEU A 142 -9.97 -26.71 -7.74
N GLY A 143 -9.19 -27.64 -8.29
CA GLY A 143 -9.66 -28.78 -9.08
C GLY A 143 -9.19 -30.13 -8.54
N SER A 144 -8.98 -31.10 -9.43
CA SER A 144 -8.47 -32.44 -9.12
C SER A 144 -6.93 -32.50 -8.99
N GLY A 145 -6.24 -31.37 -9.09
CA GLY A 145 -4.79 -31.29 -8.99
C GLY A 145 -4.26 -31.62 -7.60
N THR A 146 -3.00 -32.05 -7.55
CA THR A 146 -2.27 -32.32 -6.30
C THR A 146 -1.38 -31.15 -5.86
N LYS A 147 -1.21 -30.14 -6.72
CA LYS A 147 -0.42 -28.93 -6.44
C LYS A 147 -1.35 -27.80 -5.98
N PRO A 148 -0.89 -26.92 -5.07
CA PRO A 148 -1.68 -25.78 -4.64
C PRO A 148 -1.78 -24.74 -5.76
N ASP A 149 -3.01 -24.35 -6.10
CA ASP A 149 -3.31 -23.22 -7.00
C ASP A 149 -3.30 -21.90 -6.21
N VAL A 150 -3.66 -21.96 -4.93
CA VAL A 150 -3.73 -20.81 -4.03
C VAL A 150 -3.21 -21.19 -2.65
N PHE A 151 -2.62 -20.22 -1.96
CA PHE A 151 -2.29 -20.33 -0.54
C PHE A 151 -3.25 -19.48 0.28
N ILE A 152 -3.72 -20.01 1.40
CA ILE A 152 -4.49 -19.27 2.39
C ILE A 152 -3.68 -19.14 3.66
N GLN A 153 -3.60 -17.94 4.21
CA GLN A 153 -3.01 -17.73 5.53
C GLN A 153 -3.91 -18.34 6.60
N ILE A 154 -3.33 -19.25 7.39
CA ILE A 154 -4.00 -19.96 8.50
C ILE A 154 -3.21 -19.83 9.80
N GLY A 155 -2.16 -19.00 9.80
CA GLY A 155 -1.25 -18.84 10.92
C GLY A 155 -1.77 -17.91 12.01
N PRO A 156 -1.12 -17.95 13.19
CA PRO A 156 -1.38 -16.99 14.25
C PRO A 156 -1.11 -15.55 13.81
N ILE A 157 -0.17 -15.35 12.87
CA ILE A 157 0.16 -14.06 12.28
C ILE A 157 -0.29 -14.04 10.82
N LEU A 158 -1.17 -13.09 10.49
CA LEU A 158 -1.54 -12.77 9.12
C LEU A 158 -0.63 -11.64 8.64
N SER A 159 0.01 -11.85 7.50
CA SER A 159 0.92 -10.87 6.91
C SER A 159 0.21 -10.03 5.87
N GLY A 160 0.59 -8.75 5.79
CA GLY A 160 0.10 -7.82 4.79
C GLY A 160 -1.11 -7.00 5.26
N THR A 161 -1.62 -6.19 4.34
CA THR A 161 -2.74 -5.25 4.55
C THR A 161 -3.89 -5.51 3.57
N ASP A 162 -3.88 -6.71 2.98
CA ASP A 162 -4.72 -7.12 1.85
C ASP A 162 -6.21 -6.87 2.11
N VAL A 163 -6.69 -7.17 3.32
CA VAL A 163 -8.11 -7.02 3.66
C VAL A 163 -8.53 -5.56 3.66
N ARG A 164 -7.73 -4.66 4.25
CA ARG A 164 -7.98 -3.22 4.24
C ARG A 164 -7.93 -2.71 2.80
N ASP A 165 -6.88 -3.07 2.08
CA ASP A 165 -6.60 -2.54 0.74
C ASP A 165 -7.61 -3.02 -0.31
N ALA A 166 -8.24 -4.17 -0.10
CA ALA A 166 -9.28 -4.70 -0.99
C ALA A 166 -10.66 -4.03 -0.80
N LEU A 167 -10.84 -3.18 0.22
CA LEU A 167 -12.10 -2.52 0.54
C LEU A 167 -12.15 -1.10 -0.05
N PRO A 168 -13.04 -0.82 -1.02
CA PRO A 168 -13.07 0.46 -1.74
C PRO A 168 -13.54 1.66 -0.91
N PHE A 169 -14.14 1.42 0.26
CA PHE A 169 -14.64 2.49 1.13
C PHE A 169 -13.61 2.93 2.18
N ILE A 170 -12.42 2.33 2.18
CA ILE A 170 -11.34 2.66 3.09
C ILE A 170 -10.23 3.27 2.26
N ASN A 171 -10.07 4.59 2.36
CA ASN A 171 -9.02 5.31 1.65
C ASN A 171 -8.01 5.86 2.64
N PHE A 172 -6.77 5.99 2.21
CA PHE A 172 -5.72 6.61 3.02
C PHE A 172 -6.09 8.01 3.52
N ASN A 173 -6.75 8.81 2.67
CA ASN A 173 -7.17 10.17 2.97
C ASN A 173 -8.27 10.28 4.05
N ASP A 174 -8.90 9.16 4.41
CA ASP A 174 -9.91 9.14 5.48
C ASP A 174 -9.28 9.09 6.89
N PHE A 175 -7.95 8.95 6.98
CA PHE A 175 -7.22 8.80 8.22
C PHE A 175 -6.23 9.95 8.43
N GLU A 176 -5.99 10.26 9.70
CA GLU A 176 -5.11 11.36 10.10
C GLU A 176 -3.65 11.14 9.66
N ASN A 177 -3.14 9.91 9.76
CA ASN A 177 -1.75 9.62 9.44
C ASN A 177 -1.53 8.16 9.01
N GLN A 178 -0.32 7.89 8.50
CA GLN A 178 0.10 6.56 8.04
C GLN A 178 0.11 5.51 9.16
N VAL A 179 0.36 5.93 10.40
CA VAL A 179 0.37 5.03 11.56
C VAL A 179 -1.05 4.50 11.81
N LYS A 180 -2.06 5.37 11.90
CA LYS A 180 -3.47 5.00 12.07
C LYS A 180 -3.98 4.15 10.92
N TYR A 181 -3.61 4.48 9.69
CA TYR A 181 -3.96 3.68 8.54
C TYR A 181 -3.38 2.25 8.62
N GLY A 182 -2.14 2.12 9.09
CA GLY A 182 -1.48 0.84 9.35
C GLY A 182 -2.13 0.06 10.50
N GLU A 183 -2.42 0.72 11.61
CA GLU A 183 -3.08 0.12 12.78
C GLU A 183 -4.44 -0.48 12.41
N VAL A 184 -5.22 0.19 11.56
CA VAL A 184 -6.49 -0.34 11.05
C VAL A 184 -6.30 -1.62 10.23
N ALA A 185 -5.24 -1.73 9.45
CA ALA A 185 -4.94 -2.99 8.75
C ALA A 185 -4.59 -4.12 9.74
N ILE A 186 -3.85 -3.81 10.80
CA ILE A 186 -3.53 -4.79 11.87
C ILE A 186 -4.82 -5.24 12.57
N ALA A 187 -5.71 -4.30 12.91
CA ALA A 187 -7.01 -4.60 13.51
C ALA A 187 -7.89 -5.47 12.60
N PHE A 188 -7.88 -5.22 11.28
CA PHE A 188 -8.55 -6.12 10.33
C PHE A 188 -7.98 -7.53 10.35
N ASN A 189 -6.66 -7.68 10.38
CA ASN A 189 -6.02 -8.98 10.48
C ASN A 189 -6.37 -9.69 11.81
N SER A 190 -6.39 -8.96 12.93
CA SER A 190 -6.87 -9.51 14.20
C SER A 190 -8.33 -9.97 14.09
N LYS A 191 -9.18 -9.16 13.45
CA LYS A 191 -10.59 -9.51 13.27
C LYS A 191 -10.81 -10.75 12.41
N VAL A 192 -10.02 -10.90 11.35
CA VAL A 192 -10.00 -12.10 10.53
C VAL A 192 -9.64 -13.32 11.36
N ARG A 193 -8.60 -13.21 12.19
CA ARG A 193 -8.16 -14.31 13.05
C ARG A 193 -9.27 -14.74 14.02
N GLU A 194 -9.95 -13.79 14.65
CA GLU A 194 -11.08 -14.06 15.56
C GLU A 194 -12.28 -14.70 14.87
N THR A 195 -12.57 -14.31 13.62
CA THR A 195 -13.84 -14.69 12.97
C THR A 195 -13.71 -15.87 12.02
N ALA A 196 -12.64 -15.93 11.23
CA ALA A 196 -12.43 -16.96 10.22
C ALA A 196 -11.51 -18.10 10.68
N LEU A 197 -10.58 -17.83 11.61
CA LEU A 197 -9.54 -18.79 12.00
C LEU A 197 -9.68 -19.34 13.42
N ALA A 198 -10.46 -18.69 14.31
CA ALA A 198 -10.54 -19.06 15.73
C ALA A 198 -10.91 -20.53 15.99
N ASN A 199 -11.75 -21.12 15.15
CA ASN A 199 -12.19 -22.52 15.29
C ASN A 199 -11.48 -23.48 14.32
N LEU A 200 -10.43 -23.03 13.64
CA LEU A 200 -9.76 -23.80 12.61
C LEU A 200 -8.75 -24.77 13.23
N ASN A 201 -9.02 -26.07 13.15
CA ASN A 201 -8.04 -27.08 13.51
C ASN A 201 -7.05 -27.29 12.37
N THR A 202 -5.95 -26.53 12.38
CA THR A 202 -4.90 -26.55 11.35
C THR A 202 -4.31 -27.94 11.10
N GLY A 203 -4.18 -28.75 12.16
CA GLY A 203 -3.68 -30.13 12.07
C GLY A 203 -4.59 -31.11 11.32
N LYS A 204 -5.89 -30.81 11.19
CA LYS A 204 -6.88 -31.66 10.50
C LYS A 204 -7.37 -31.08 9.17
N LEU A 205 -6.68 -30.08 8.60
CA LEU A 205 -7.10 -29.46 7.35
C LEU A 205 -6.72 -30.26 6.12
N LYS A 206 -5.59 -30.96 6.14
CA LYS A 206 -5.08 -31.67 4.96
C LYS A 206 -6.12 -32.69 4.47
N GLY A 207 -6.44 -32.61 3.18
CA GLY A 207 -7.44 -33.46 2.53
C GLY A 207 -8.90 -32.99 2.70
N LYS A 208 -9.20 -31.99 3.53
CA LYS A 208 -10.56 -31.46 3.62
C LYS A 208 -10.90 -30.54 2.45
N LYS A 209 -12.17 -30.51 2.08
CA LYS A 209 -12.71 -29.49 1.17
C LYS A 209 -12.93 -28.22 1.97
N VAL A 210 -12.48 -27.09 1.46
CA VAL A 210 -12.68 -25.78 2.07
C VAL A 210 -13.40 -24.86 1.09
N THR A 211 -14.22 -23.97 1.62
CA THR A 211 -14.81 -22.85 0.89
C THR A 211 -14.35 -21.58 1.57
N PHE A 212 -13.77 -20.68 0.81
CA PHE A 212 -13.18 -19.48 1.35
C PHE A 212 -13.61 -18.25 0.56
N THR A 213 -13.55 -17.12 1.24
CA THR A 213 -13.60 -15.79 0.65
C THR A 213 -12.58 -14.94 1.36
N GLY A 214 -11.76 -14.21 0.62
CA GLY A 214 -10.66 -13.47 1.19
C GLY A 214 -10.14 -12.39 0.27
N ALA A 215 -9.16 -11.67 0.79
CA ALA A 215 -8.44 -10.65 0.06
C ALA A 215 -7.03 -11.14 -0.27
N PHE A 216 -6.46 -10.67 -1.37
CA PHE A 216 -5.04 -10.81 -1.64
C PHE A 216 -4.52 -9.63 -2.44
N THR A 217 -3.26 -9.29 -2.22
CA THR A 217 -2.55 -8.32 -3.05
C THR A 217 -1.71 -9.04 -4.09
N LEU A 218 -1.67 -8.50 -5.31
CA LEU A 218 -1.01 -9.14 -6.44
C LEU A 218 0.50 -8.90 -6.45
N SER A 219 1.20 -9.41 -5.44
CA SER A 219 2.67 -9.37 -5.35
C SER A 219 3.35 -10.47 -6.19
N SER A 220 2.71 -11.64 -6.35
CA SER A 220 3.23 -12.75 -7.18
C SER A 220 2.18 -13.27 -8.16
N ALA A 221 2.57 -13.49 -9.43
CA ALA A 221 1.65 -13.79 -10.51
C ALA A 221 1.19 -15.26 -10.58
N ARG A 222 1.87 -16.20 -9.89
CA ARG A 222 1.62 -17.64 -10.09
C ARG A 222 0.71 -18.27 -9.04
N ARG A 223 0.80 -17.86 -7.78
CA ARG A 223 -0.02 -18.40 -6.68
C ARG A 223 -0.31 -17.30 -5.67
N PRO A 224 -1.55 -16.78 -5.61
CA PRO A 224 -1.87 -15.75 -4.66
C PRO A 224 -1.83 -16.29 -3.23
N LEU A 225 -1.41 -15.43 -2.30
CA LEU A 225 -1.54 -15.66 -0.87
C LEU A 225 -2.78 -14.89 -0.40
N VAL A 226 -3.81 -15.60 0.03
CA VAL A 226 -5.11 -15.03 0.40
C VAL A 226 -5.24 -14.97 1.91
N THR A 227 -5.62 -13.80 2.41
CA THR A 227 -6.06 -13.60 3.79
C THR A 227 -7.56 -13.90 3.87
N PRO A 228 -8.00 -14.94 4.58
CA PRO A 228 -9.38 -15.42 4.52
C PRO A 228 -10.32 -14.58 5.38
N ILE A 229 -11.20 -13.78 4.79
CA ILE A 229 -12.26 -13.05 5.52
C ILE A 229 -13.34 -14.01 6.03
N THR A 230 -13.58 -15.10 5.31
CA THR A 230 -14.46 -16.18 5.73
C THR A 230 -13.88 -17.49 5.25
N LEU A 231 -13.77 -18.46 6.16
CA LEU A 231 -13.28 -19.80 5.86
C LEU A 231 -14.24 -20.83 6.44
N LYS A 232 -14.75 -21.71 5.58
CA LYS A 232 -15.60 -22.84 5.96
C LYS A 232 -14.93 -24.13 5.55
N VAL A 233 -14.71 -25.01 6.51
CA VAL A 233 -14.20 -26.35 6.27
C VAL A 233 -15.39 -27.28 6.09
N GLY A 234 -15.47 -27.96 4.96
CA GLY A 234 -16.43 -29.03 4.71
C GLY A 234 -16.23 -30.15 5.73
N ARG A 235 -17.35 -30.73 6.18
CA ARG A 235 -17.33 -31.82 7.16
C ARG A 235 -16.46 -32.98 6.66
#